data_AF-A0A7W2RF57-F1
#
_entry.id   AF-A0A7W2RF57-F1
#
_cell.length_a   1.000
_cell.length_b   1.000
_cell.length_c   1.000
_cell.angle_alpha   90.00
_cell.angle_beta   90.00
_cell.angle_gamma   90.00
#
_symmetry.space_group_name_H-M   'P 1'
#
loop_
_entity.id
_entity.type
_entity.pdbx_description
1 polymer ?
#
loop_
_entity_poly.entity_id
_entity_poly.type
_entity_poly.pdbx_seq_one_letter_code
_entity_poly.pdbx_strand_id
1 'polypeptide(L)'
;MKKNEQKTELQVSYKAMVDAIEDFVITEGKTLQQAFHAAEEKLKDAKEISKDKIEEASKDLKDNFRMLGEAFEGAGEAYKEQIKLELAFVNSSIWDKLQSIANSNTVELVAFTKSLREQAQTIITEQHLAAHQEHSQWNSEHALWLDEIKYWTKEHQKALTKLVAIEETMQQQTSILIEHSQAIQAQAKVAHEHEKIMRNTEDNFSSESKTVEKKSAPMHKNERKIHTQQKELHHKIKTHHFKIMAMINMLYKEIHKAD
;
A
#
# COMPACT_ATOMS: atom_id res chain seq x y z
N MET A 1 4.52 24.32 22.00
CA MET A 1 5.54 25.27 22.47
C MET A 1 6.96 24.69 22.44
N LYS A 2 7.19 23.46 22.93
CA LYS A 2 8.53 22.80 22.95
C LYS A 2 9.33 22.80 21.64
N LYS A 3 8.69 22.65 20.47
CA LYS A 3 9.39 22.52 19.17
C LYS A 3 10.01 23.83 18.66
N ASN A 4 9.43 24.98 19.02
CA ASN A 4 10.00 26.29 18.68
C ASN A 4 11.15 26.64 19.63
N GLU A 5 11.02 26.35 20.93
CA GLU A 5 12.07 26.57 21.92
C GLU A 5 13.33 25.76 21.62
N GLN A 6 13.18 24.47 21.24
CA GLN A 6 14.30 23.61 20.83
C GLN A 6 15.02 24.09 19.57
N LYS A 7 14.29 24.69 18.62
CA LYS A 7 14.86 25.25 17.39
C LYS A 7 15.67 26.52 17.69
N THR A 8 15.18 27.36 18.61
CA THR A 8 15.88 28.57 19.06
C THR A 8 17.16 28.24 19.84
N GLU A 9 17.14 27.22 20.69
CA GLU A 9 18.33 26.81 21.44
C GLU A 9 19.45 26.27 20.54
N LEU A 10 19.11 25.48 19.52
CA LEU A 10 20.08 25.01 18.53
C LEU A 10 20.66 26.18 17.71
N GLN A 11 19.82 27.14 17.29
CA GLN A 11 20.29 28.36 16.60
C GLN A 11 21.30 29.15 17.43
N VAL A 12 21.02 29.34 18.73
CA VAL A 12 21.91 30.05 19.65
C VAL A 12 23.22 29.29 19.83
N SER A 13 23.14 27.97 20.01
CA SER A 13 24.31 27.08 20.15
C SER A 13 25.20 27.11 18.91
N TYR A 14 24.58 27.01 17.73
CA TYR A 14 25.26 27.05 16.44
C TYR A 14 25.97 28.39 16.23
N LYS A 15 25.27 29.51 16.50
CA LYS A 15 25.87 30.84 16.42
C LYS A 15 27.06 30.99 17.38
N ALA A 16 26.89 30.57 18.64
CA ALA A 16 27.94 30.66 19.64
C ALA A 16 29.17 29.82 19.25
N MET A 17 28.97 28.64 18.65
CA MET A 17 30.04 27.80 18.11
C MET A 17 30.80 28.50 16.98
N VAL A 18 30.08 29.05 15.99
CA VAL A 18 30.71 29.78 14.87
C VAL A 18 31.49 30.99 15.39
N ASP A 19 30.90 31.78 16.28
CA ASP A 19 31.55 32.96 16.86
C ASP A 19 32.82 32.56 17.63
N ALA A 20 32.78 31.49 18.42
CA ALA A 20 33.96 31.00 19.16
C ALA A 20 35.06 30.46 18.24
N ILE A 21 34.71 29.72 17.18
CA ILE A 21 35.68 29.18 16.23
C ILE A 21 36.32 30.31 15.42
N GLU A 22 35.54 31.30 14.99
CA GLU A 22 36.06 32.49 14.33
C GLU A 22 37.11 33.18 15.19
N ASP A 23 36.80 33.45 16.47
CA ASP A 23 37.75 34.06 17.41
C ASP A 23 39.02 33.22 17.54
N PHE A 24 38.90 31.91 17.71
CA PHE A 24 40.05 31.01 17.87
C PHE A 24 40.92 30.89 16.63
N VAL A 25 40.33 30.86 15.44
CA VAL A 25 41.08 30.76 14.18
C VAL A 25 41.67 32.11 13.78
N ILE A 26 40.88 33.18 13.81
CA ILE A 26 41.25 34.50 13.30
C ILE A 26 42.08 35.29 14.30
N THR A 27 41.71 35.28 15.58
CA THR A 27 42.37 36.10 16.61
C THR A 27 43.50 35.34 17.30
N GLU A 28 43.30 34.07 17.62
CA GLU A 28 44.30 33.26 18.34
C GLU A 28 45.19 32.40 17.44
N GLY A 29 44.93 32.35 16.13
CA GLY A 29 45.75 31.62 15.16
C GLY A 29 45.74 30.08 15.34
N LYS A 30 44.70 29.53 15.98
CA LYS A 30 44.56 28.08 16.16
C LYS A 30 44.20 27.41 14.83
N THR A 31 44.64 26.16 14.68
CA THR A 31 44.12 25.29 13.60
C THR A 31 42.62 25.06 13.78
N LEU A 32 41.91 24.74 12.70
CA LEU A 32 40.47 24.45 12.77
C LEU A 32 40.16 23.34 13.80
N GLN A 33 40.95 22.27 13.82
CA GLN A 33 40.77 21.19 14.78
C GLN A 33 40.92 21.66 16.23
N GLN A 34 41.94 22.47 16.52
CA GLN A 34 42.14 23.05 17.86
C GLN A 34 41.04 24.05 18.22
N ALA A 35 40.56 24.84 17.26
CA ALA A 35 39.49 25.80 17.46
C ALA A 35 38.17 25.11 17.79
N PHE A 36 37.82 24.03 17.09
CA PHE A 36 36.65 23.21 17.41
C PHE A 36 36.73 22.63 18.82
N HIS A 37 37.87 22.03 19.19
CA HIS A 37 38.04 21.46 20.53
C HIS A 37 37.95 22.54 21.61
N ALA A 38 38.61 23.69 21.41
CA ALA A 38 38.57 24.80 22.36
C ALA A 38 37.17 25.44 22.46
N ALA A 39 36.43 25.52 21.36
CA ALA A 39 35.06 26.04 21.34
C ALA A 39 34.09 25.08 22.04
N GLU A 40 34.20 23.77 21.81
CA GLU A 40 33.41 22.75 22.52
C GLU A 40 33.63 22.83 24.03
N GLU A 41 34.88 22.87 24.49
CA GLU A 41 35.19 22.99 25.93
C GLU A 41 34.68 24.31 26.52
N LYS A 42 34.99 25.44 25.87
CA LYS A 42 34.56 26.78 26.34
C LYS A 42 33.04 26.88 26.46
N LEU A 43 32.29 26.32 25.51
CA LEU A 43 30.83 26.40 25.50
C LEU A 43 30.21 25.36 26.44
N LYS A 44 30.82 24.18 26.62
CA LYS A 44 30.34 23.16 27.58
C LYS A 44 30.38 23.64 29.04
N ASP A 45 31.28 24.57 29.34
CA ASP A 45 31.39 25.22 30.66
C ASP A 45 30.44 26.42 30.83
N ALA A 46 29.82 26.90 29.74
CA ALA A 46 28.86 27.99 29.79
C ALA A 46 27.49 27.47 30.27
N LYS A 47 27.00 28.01 31.39
CA LYS A 47 25.74 27.57 32.04
C LYS A 47 24.47 27.82 31.21
N GLU A 48 24.56 28.59 30.13
CA GLU A 48 23.42 29.11 29.38
C GLU A 48 23.01 28.21 28.20
N ILE A 49 23.81 27.19 27.85
CA ILE A 49 23.57 26.35 26.67
C ILE A 49 23.66 24.86 27.04
N SER A 50 22.71 24.06 26.55
CA SER A 50 22.72 22.60 26.69
C SER A 50 23.95 21.95 26.05
N LYS A 51 24.59 21.00 26.77
CA LYS A 51 25.71 20.20 26.25
C LYS A 51 25.34 19.43 24.99
N ASP A 52 24.15 18.82 24.96
CA ASP A 52 23.65 18.08 23.79
C ASP A 52 23.52 19.01 22.57
N LYS A 53 23.13 20.27 22.78
CA LYS A 53 22.98 21.27 21.72
C LYS A 53 24.29 21.83 21.22
N ILE A 54 25.31 21.92 22.08
CA ILE A 54 26.68 22.25 21.69
C ILE A 54 27.27 21.13 20.83
N GLU A 55 27.00 19.87 21.17
CA GLU A 55 27.46 18.72 20.39
C GLU A 55 26.77 18.63 19.03
N GLU A 56 25.45 18.83 18.99
CA GLU A 56 24.67 18.93 17.74
C GLU A 56 25.16 20.09 16.86
N ALA A 57 25.33 21.28 17.44
CA ALA A 57 25.86 22.45 16.74
C ALA A 57 27.29 22.25 16.22
N SER A 58 28.17 21.61 17.01
CA SER A 58 29.52 21.28 16.58
C SER A 58 29.51 20.34 15.38
N LYS A 59 28.67 19.29 15.45
CA LYS A 59 28.54 18.30 14.37
C LYS A 59 28.08 18.96 13.06
N ASP A 60 26.99 19.73 13.11
CA ASP A 60 26.45 20.43 11.94
C ASP A 60 27.47 21.39 11.34
N LEU A 61 28.24 22.08 12.19
CA LEU A 61 29.27 23.01 11.74
C LEU A 61 30.48 22.30 11.12
N LYS A 62 30.89 21.15 11.64
CA LYS A 62 31.93 20.30 11.02
C LYS A 62 31.48 19.81 9.64
N ASP A 63 30.22 19.42 9.49
CA ASP A 63 29.65 19.01 8.21
C ASP A 63 29.65 20.18 7.20
N ASN A 64 29.31 21.40 7.63
CA ASN A 64 29.40 22.60 6.79
C ASN A 64 30.82 22.92 6.35
N PHE A 65 31.81 22.82 7.23
CA PHE A 65 33.22 23.01 6.84
C PHE A 65 33.75 21.89 5.95
N ARG A 66 33.29 20.64 6.12
CA ARG A 66 33.58 19.54 5.18
C ARG A 66 33.12 19.90 3.77
N MET A 67 31.86 20.30 3.64
CA MET A 67 31.26 20.69 2.35
C MET A 67 31.95 21.91 1.74
N LEU A 68 32.35 22.90 2.56
CA LEU A 68 33.15 24.05 2.10
C LEU A 68 34.51 23.60 1.55
N GLY A 69 35.24 22.74 2.25
CA GLY A 69 36.53 22.24 1.75
C GLY A 69 36.40 21.48 0.43
N GLU A 70 35.34 20.67 0.26
CA GLU A 70 35.04 19.97 -1.00
C GLU A 70 34.66 20.94 -2.14
N ALA A 71 34.00 22.05 -1.81
CA ALA A 71 33.69 23.12 -2.76
C ALA A 71 34.98 23.80 -3.30
N PHE A 72 36.02 23.95 -2.47
CA PHE A 72 37.34 24.47 -2.90
C PHE A 72 38.12 23.49 -3.78
N GLU A 73 37.87 22.18 -3.66
CA GLU A 73 38.48 21.13 -4.49
C GLU A 73 37.78 20.93 -5.85
N GLY A 74 36.71 21.68 -6.17
CA GLY A 74 36.11 21.74 -7.52
C GLY A 74 34.60 21.53 -7.61
N ALA A 75 33.87 21.33 -6.51
CA ALA A 75 32.41 21.13 -6.50
C ALA A 75 31.61 22.38 -6.04
N GLY A 76 32.07 23.58 -6.44
CA GLY A 76 31.86 24.86 -5.75
C GLY A 76 30.42 25.36 -5.50
N GLU A 77 29.55 25.41 -6.51
CA GLU A 77 28.29 26.18 -6.40
C GLU A 77 27.10 25.38 -5.83
N ALA A 78 27.02 24.07 -6.06
CA ALA A 78 25.91 23.26 -5.54
C ALA A 78 25.99 23.10 -4.01
N TYR A 79 27.19 22.84 -3.47
CA TYR A 79 27.39 22.75 -2.02
C TYR A 79 27.22 24.09 -1.32
N LYS A 80 27.57 25.20 -1.98
CA LYS A 80 27.35 26.55 -1.46
C LYS A 80 25.86 26.86 -1.29
N GLU A 81 25.02 26.54 -2.27
CA GLU A 81 23.57 26.76 -2.13
C GLU A 81 22.93 25.81 -1.10
N GLN A 82 23.46 24.59 -0.97
CA GLN A 82 23.03 23.67 0.09
C GLN A 82 23.38 24.21 1.49
N ILE A 83 24.62 24.67 1.72
CA ILE A 83 25.02 25.24 3.01
C ILE A 83 24.17 26.48 3.33
N LYS A 84 23.90 27.35 2.34
CA LYS A 84 23.02 28.52 2.56
C LYS A 84 21.59 28.12 2.94
N LEU A 85 21.05 27.06 2.33
CA LEU A 85 19.73 26.52 2.68
C LEU A 85 19.74 25.96 4.11
N GLU A 86 20.79 25.23 4.46
CA GLU A 86 21.00 24.69 5.82
C GLU A 86 21.20 25.82 6.84
N LEU A 87 21.82 26.95 6.49
CA LEU A 87 22.01 28.09 7.40
C LEU A 87 20.83 29.06 7.44
N ALA A 88 19.83 28.89 6.57
CA ALA A 88 18.67 29.79 6.46
C ALA A 88 17.88 29.92 7.78
N PHE A 89 18.02 28.94 8.68
CA PHE A 89 17.38 28.99 10.00
C PHE A 89 18.15 29.82 11.03
N VAL A 90 19.43 30.19 10.83
CA VAL A 90 20.23 30.91 11.84
C VAL A 90 20.36 32.39 11.51
N ASN A 91 21.12 32.78 10.47
CA ASN A 91 21.23 34.15 9.94
C ASN A 91 22.16 34.14 8.69
N SER A 92 21.97 35.06 7.73
CA SER A 92 22.85 35.23 6.58
C SER A 92 24.28 35.65 6.96
N SER A 93 24.48 36.34 8.08
CA SER A 93 25.83 36.77 8.53
C SER A 93 26.74 35.62 8.96
N ILE A 94 26.18 34.42 9.22
CA ILE A 94 26.98 33.24 9.56
C ILE A 94 27.71 32.71 8.34
N TRP A 95 27.10 32.80 7.16
CA TRP A 95 27.77 32.43 5.91
C TRP A 95 29.07 33.22 5.72
N ASP A 96 29.03 34.53 5.96
CA ASP A 96 30.20 35.41 5.81
C ASP A 96 31.33 35.00 6.77
N LYS A 97 30.99 34.61 8.01
CA LYS A 97 31.95 34.12 9.01
C LYS A 97 32.58 32.79 8.61
N LEU A 98 31.78 31.83 8.13
CA LEU A 98 32.31 30.55 7.63
C LEU A 98 33.24 30.75 6.44
N GLN A 99 32.86 31.65 5.52
CA GLN A 99 33.68 32.00 4.39
C GLN A 99 34.98 32.69 4.83
N SER A 100 34.92 33.57 5.83
CA SER A 100 36.10 34.21 6.43
C SER A 100 37.06 33.18 7.03
N ILE A 101 36.55 32.25 7.84
CA ILE A 101 37.33 31.16 8.45
C ILE A 101 37.94 30.25 7.36
N ALA A 102 37.17 29.90 6.33
CA ALA A 102 37.64 29.04 5.25
C ALA A 102 38.74 29.71 4.41
N ASN A 103 38.62 31.01 4.16
CA ASN A 103 39.57 31.78 3.34
C ASN A 103 40.84 32.17 4.11
N SER A 104 40.76 32.34 5.43
CA SER A 104 41.92 32.74 6.23
C SER A 104 42.98 31.64 6.32
N ASN A 105 42.59 30.37 6.14
CA ASN A 105 43.52 29.26 6.20
C ASN A 105 43.09 28.03 5.38
N THR A 106 43.16 28.16 4.04
CA THR A 106 42.75 27.09 3.10
C THR A 106 43.54 25.78 3.28
N VAL A 107 44.82 25.85 3.66
CA VAL A 107 45.65 24.66 3.90
C VAL A 107 45.15 23.88 5.12
N GLU A 108 44.85 24.57 6.22
CA GLU A 108 44.26 23.95 7.42
C GLU A 108 42.84 23.44 7.15
N LEU A 109 42.04 24.12 6.32
CA LEU A 109 40.73 23.64 5.92
C LEU A 109 40.83 22.31 5.18
N VAL A 110 41.72 22.20 4.19
CA VAL A 110 41.94 20.95 3.45
C VAL A 110 42.46 19.83 4.36
N ALA A 111 43.37 20.14 5.28
CA ALA A 111 43.87 19.16 6.25
C ALA A 111 42.75 18.69 7.20
N PHE A 112 41.92 19.61 7.67
CA PHE A 112 40.79 19.33 8.54
C PHE A 112 39.71 18.49 7.87
N THR A 113 39.30 18.84 6.64
CA THR A 113 38.31 18.05 5.88
C THR A 113 38.83 16.65 5.57
N LYS A 114 40.11 16.51 5.26
CA LYS A 114 40.75 15.20 5.10
C LYS A 114 40.70 14.37 6.38
N SER A 115 41.02 14.97 7.54
CA SER A 115 40.92 14.29 8.84
C SER A 115 39.49 13.84 9.15
N LEU A 116 38.47 14.66 8.85
CA LEU A 116 37.07 14.28 9.05
C LEU A 116 36.68 13.09 8.14
N ARG A 117 37.16 13.09 6.90
CA ARG A 117 36.93 11.99 5.94
C ARG A 117 37.59 10.70 6.39
N GLU A 118 38.83 10.76 6.86
CA GLU A 118 39.56 9.61 7.41
C GLU A 118 38.87 9.05 8.66
N GLN A 119 38.43 9.90 9.59
CA GLN A 119 37.64 9.47 10.75
C GLN A 119 36.32 8.80 10.35
N ALA A 120 35.58 9.38 9.42
CA ALA A 120 34.35 8.77 8.90
C ALA A 120 34.62 7.39 8.25
N GLN A 121 35.73 7.25 7.52
CA GLN A 121 36.14 5.97 6.92
C GLN A 121 36.55 4.93 7.96
N THR A 122 37.17 5.33 9.08
CA THR A 122 37.47 4.40 10.19
C THR A 122 36.23 3.91 10.93
N ILE A 123 35.10 4.62 10.82
CA ILE A 123 33.82 4.25 11.45
C ILE A 123 32.98 3.34 10.52
N ILE A 124 33.25 3.32 9.22
CA ILE A 124 32.63 2.38 8.28
C ILE A 124 33.16 0.98 8.59
N THR A 125 32.43 0.26 9.44
CA THR A 125 32.70 -1.14 9.75
C THR A 125 32.17 -2.02 8.62
N GLU A 126 32.69 -3.26 8.53
CA GLU A 126 32.11 -4.29 7.65
C GLU A 126 30.61 -4.48 7.90
N GLN A 127 30.17 -4.32 9.16
CA GLN A 127 28.76 -4.39 9.54
C GLN A 127 27.91 -3.27 8.92
N HIS A 128 28.44 -2.05 8.83
CA HIS A 128 27.74 -0.94 8.18
C HIS A 128 27.61 -1.15 6.67
N LEU A 129 28.64 -1.70 6.02
CA LEU A 129 28.57 -2.08 4.60
C LEU A 129 27.58 -3.22 4.35
N ALA A 130 27.55 -4.23 5.23
CA ALA A 130 26.56 -5.30 5.17
C ALA A 130 25.14 -4.77 5.32
N ALA A 131 24.90 -3.84 6.25
CA ALA A 131 23.60 -3.20 6.43
C ALA A 131 23.12 -2.45 5.16
N HIS A 132 24.03 -1.79 4.43
CA HIS A 132 23.68 -1.18 3.14
C HIS A 132 23.25 -2.22 2.09
N GLN A 133 23.92 -3.37 2.03
CA GLN A 133 23.56 -4.45 1.11
C GLN A 133 22.19 -5.04 1.47
N GLU A 134 21.95 -5.31 2.76
CA GLU A 134 20.67 -5.78 3.28
C GLU A 134 19.54 -4.80 2.97
N HIS A 135 19.73 -3.51 3.26
CA HIS A 135 18.72 -2.48 2.97
C HIS A 135 18.42 -2.38 1.46
N SER A 136 19.43 -2.51 0.60
CA SER A 136 19.23 -2.53 -0.85
C SER A 136 18.40 -3.74 -1.29
N GLN A 137 18.64 -4.89 -0.69
CA GLN A 137 17.86 -6.10 -0.96
C GLN A 137 16.41 -5.93 -0.48
N TRP A 138 16.19 -5.48 0.76
CA TRP A 138 14.86 -5.25 1.31
C TRP A 138 14.06 -4.24 0.49
N ASN A 139 14.70 -3.17 0.01
CA ASN A 139 14.03 -2.21 -0.88
C ASN A 139 13.52 -2.87 -2.17
N SER A 140 14.27 -3.83 -2.70
CA SER A 140 13.87 -4.58 -3.90
C SER A 140 12.72 -5.55 -3.61
N GLU A 141 12.78 -6.25 -2.48
CA GLU A 141 11.71 -7.15 -2.02
C GLU A 141 10.42 -6.38 -1.74
N HIS A 142 10.50 -5.24 -1.04
CA HIS A 142 9.37 -4.36 -0.77
C HIS A 142 8.71 -3.86 -2.07
N ALA A 143 9.50 -3.45 -3.06
CA ALA A 143 8.96 -3.03 -4.36
C ALA A 143 8.18 -4.17 -5.04
N LEU A 144 8.72 -5.39 -5.01
CA LEU A 144 8.06 -6.56 -5.55
C LEU A 144 6.75 -6.88 -4.82
N TRP A 145 6.74 -6.90 -3.49
CA TRP A 145 5.53 -7.15 -2.71
C TRP A 145 4.45 -6.11 -2.95
N LEU A 146 4.82 -4.83 -3.11
CA LEU A 146 3.86 -3.77 -3.42
C LEU A 146 3.22 -3.98 -4.79
N ASP A 147 3.99 -4.43 -5.79
CA ASP A 147 3.45 -4.78 -7.10
C ASP A 147 2.53 -5.99 -7.06
N GLU A 148 2.88 -7.03 -6.28
CA GLU A 148 2.03 -8.20 -6.04
C GLU A 148 0.71 -7.82 -5.36
N ILE A 149 0.75 -7.04 -4.28
CA ILE A 149 -0.45 -6.55 -3.60
C ILE A 149 -1.34 -5.77 -4.56
N LYS A 150 -0.76 -4.88 -5.37
CA LYS A 150 -1.49 -4.11 -6.39
C LYS A 150 -2.14 -5.03 -7.43
N TYR A 151 -1.46 -6.10 -7.83
CA TYR A 151 -2.01 -7.09 -8.74
C TYR A 151 -3.17 -7.88 -8.10
N TRP A 152 -2.98 -8.43 -6.89
CA TRP A 152 -4.02 -9.16 -6.15
C TRP A 152 -5.24 -8.28 -5.87
N THR A 153 -5.05 -7.00 -5.56
CA THR A 153 -6.15 -6.04 -5.36
C THR A 153 -7.01 -5.92 -6.63
N LYS A 154 -6.39 -5.87 -7.81
CA LYS A 154 -7.12 -5.85 -9.09
C LYS A 154 -7.87 -7.15 -9.34
N GLU A 155 -7.27 -8.30 -9.05
CA GLU A 155 -7.92 -9.59 -9.21
C GLU A 155 -9.11 -9.74 -8.24
N HIS A 156 -8.99 -9.29 -7.00
CA HIS A 156 -10.10 -9.22 -6.05
C HIS A 156 -11.24 -8.34 -6.56
N GLN A 157 -10.94 -7.16 -7.12
CA GLN A 157 -11.97 -6.29 -7.68
C GLN A 157 -12.73 -6.97 -8.84
N LYS A 158 -12.03 -7.69 -9.72
CA LYS A 158 -12.65 -8.47 -10.79
C LYS A 158 -13.49 -9.62 -10.23
N ALA A 159 -13.03 -10.30 -9.19
CA ALA A 159 -13.78 -11.37 -8.53
C ALA A 159 -15.09 -10.84 -7.93
N LEU A 160 -15.07 -9.67 -7.28
CA LEU A 160 -16.27 -9.01 -6.77
C LEU A 160 -17.28 -8.71 -7.88
N THR A 161 -16.84 -8.16 -9.02
CA THR A 161 -17.72 -7.94 -10.18
C THR A 161 -18.35 -9.24 -10.68
N LYS A 162 -17.59 -10.34 -10.72
CA LYS A 162 -18.12 -11.66 -11.10
C LYS A 162 -19.15 -12.16 -10.09
N LEU A 163 -18.94 -11.95 -8.80
CA LEU A 163 -19.88 -12.36 -7.75
C LEU A 163 -21.22 -11.63 -7.85
N VAL A 164 -21.21 -10.32 -8.13
CA VAL A 164 -22.44 -9.54 -8.38
C VAL A 164 -23.20 -10.10 -9.59
N ALA A 165 -22.50 -10.38 -10.69
CA ALA A 165 -23.14 -10.97 -11.88
C ALA A 165 -23.71 -12.38 -11.60
N ILE A 166 -23.05 -13.17 -10.75
CA ILE A 166 -23.57 -14.46 -10.30
C ILE A 166 -24.85 -14.27 -9.47
N GLU A 167 -24.86 -13.32 -8.54
CA GLU A 167 -26.04 -13.00 -7.72
C GLU A 167 -27.24 -12.61 -8.60
N GLU A 168 -27.06 -11.68 -9.53
CA GLU A 168 -28.10 -11.26 -10.49
C GLU A 168 -28.64 -12.46 -11.28
N THR A 169 -27.75 -13.33 -11.76
CA THR A 169 -28.13 -14.53 -12.50
C THR A 169 -28.94 -15.50 -11.63
N MET A 170 -28.59 -15.67 -10.35
CA MET A 170 -29.33 -16.53 -9.43
C MET A 170 -30.73 -15.99 -9.12
N GLN A 171 -30.88 -14.67 -9.02
CA GLN A 171 -32.19 -14.04 -8.87
C GLN A 171 -33.08 -14.33 -10.09
N GLN A 172 -32.54 -14.21 -11.31
CA GLN A 172 -33.27 -14.58 -12.53
C GLN A 172 -33.62 -16.07 -12.57
N GLN A 173 -32.70 -16.95 -12.16
CA GLN A 173 -32.98 -18.39 -12.07
C GLN A 173 -34.11 -18.70 -11.08
N THR A 174 -34.25 -17.92 -10.02
CA THR A 174 -35.37 -18.06 -9.07
C THR A 174 -36.70 -17.81 -9.75
N SER A 175 -36.80 -16.77 -10.58
CA SER A 175 -38.00 -16.50 -11.39
C SER A 175 -38.33 -17.66 -12.33
N ILE A 176 -37.32 -18.21 -13.01
CA ILE A 176 -37.49 -19.38 -13.89
C ILE A 176 -38.02 -20.60 -13.11
N LEU A 177 -37.53 -20.83 -11.89
CA LEU A 177 -38.02 -21.92 -11.04
C LEU A 177 -39.48 -21.73 -10.63
N ILE A 178 -39.89 -20.49 -10.35
CA ILE A 178 -41.29 -20.16 -10.03
C ILE A 178 -42.18 -20.43 -11.25
N GLU A 179 -41.80 -19.94 -12.43
CA GLU A 179 -42.53 -20.18 -13.68
C GLU A 179 -42.63 -21.68 -14.00
N HIS A 180 -41.53 -22.42 -13.85
CA HIS A 180 -41.52 -23.88 -14.06
C HIS A 180 -42.44 -24.61 -13.08
N SER A 181 -42.45 -24.20 -11.81
CA SER A 181 -43.37 -24.73 -10.80
C SER A 181 -44.84 -24.47 -11.16
N GLN A 182 -45.16 -23.24 -11.58
CA GLN A 182 -46.50 -22.88 -12.02
C GLN A 182 -46.94 -23.68 -13.26
N ALA A 183 -46.05 -23.89 -14.23
CA ALA A 183 -46.31 -24.69 -15.42
C ALA A 183 -46.64 -26.15 -15.06
N ILE A 184 -45.87 -26.76 -14.14
CA ILE A 184 -46.15 -28.11 -13.64
C ILE A 184 -47.50 -28.17 -12.92
N GLN A 185 -47.81 -27.19 -12.06
CA GLN A 185 -49.09 -27.15 -11.34
C GLN A 185 -50.27 -27.01 -12.29
N ALA A 186 -50.17 -26.15 -13.31
CA ALA A 186 -51.20 -26.00 -14.32
C ALA A 186 -51.42 -27.30 -15.10
N GLN A 187 -50.33 -27.96 -15.50
CA GLN A 187 -50.41 -29.25 -16.18
C GLN A 187 -51.05 -30.33 -15.30
N ALA A 188 -50.68 -30.40 -14.02
CA ALA A 188 -51.24 -31.37 -13.08
C ALA A 188 -52.76 -31.21 -12.92
N LYS A 189 -53.26 -29.96 -12.88
CA LYS A 189 -54.70 -29.68 -12.85
C LYS A 189 -55.41 -30.16 -14.12
N VAL A 190 -54.87 -29.85 -15.29
CA VAL A 190 -55.44 -30.29 -16.58
C VAL A 190 -55.49 -31.81 -16.66
N ALA A 191 -54.39 -32.49 -16.33
CA ALA A 191 -54.32 -33.95 -16.34
C ALA A 191 -55.30 -34.58 -15.34
N HIS A 192 -55.49 -33.98 -14.16
CA HIS A 192 -56.44 -34.45 -13.16
C HIS A 192 -57.90 -34.34 -13.62
N GLU A 193 -58.27 -33.21 -14.23
CA GLU A 193 -59.61 -33.05 -14.79
C GLU A 193 -59.85 -34.01 -15.97
N HIS A 194 -58.85 -34.22 -16.82
CA HIS A 194 -58.95 -35.21 -17.88
C HIS A 194 -59.13 -36.64 -17.34
N GLU A 195 -58.39 -37.02 -16.30
CA GLU A 195 -58.54 -38.32 -15.62
C GLU A 195 -59.95 -38.51 -15.05
N LYS A 196 -60.56 -37.48 -14.45
CA LYS A 196 -61.96 -37.55 -13.99
C LYS A 196 -62.93 -37.81 -15.14
N ILE A 197 -62.75 -37.12 -16.27
CA ILE A 197 -63.58 -37.31 -17.47
C ILE A 197 -63.45 -38.75 -17.98
N MET A 198 -62.22 -39.28 -18.02
CA MET A 198 -61.96 -40.66 -18.43
C MET A 198 -62.68 -41.66 -17.52
N ARG A 199 -62.50 -41.57 -16.19
CA ARG A 199 -63.18 -42.47 -15.23
C ARG A 199 -64.70 -42.40 -15.34
N ASN A 200 -65.27 -41.20 -15.42
CA ASN A 200 -66.73 -41.04 -15.55
C ASN A 200 -67.28 -41.70 -16.83
N THR A 201 -66.48 -41.70 -17.91
CA THR A 201 -66.82 -42.33 -19.19
C THR A 201 -66.72 -43.85 -19.11
N GLU A 202 -65.75 -44.38 -18.35
CA GLU A 202 -65.58 -45.80 -18.07
C GLU A 202 -66.72 -46.35 -17.19
N ASP A 203 -67.10 -45.61 -16.14
CA ASP A 203 -68.15 -46.01 -15.19
C ASP A 203 -69.57 -45.96 -15.80
N ASN A 204 -69.83 -45.04 -16.73
CA ASN A 204 -71.15 -44.84 -17.37
C ASN A 204 -71.09 -45.07 -18.89
N PHE A 205 -70.69 -46.27 -19.30
CA PHE A 205 -70.48 -46.58 -20.71
C PHE A 205 -71.79 -46.58 -21.52
N SER A 206 -71.91 -45.66 -22.49
CA SER A 206 -73.06 -45.49 -23.38
C SER A 206 -72.63 -45.34 -24.86
N SER A 207 -73.60 -45.21 -25.78
CA SER A 207 -73.31 -44.90 -27.18
C SER A 207 -72.60 -43.55 -27.38
N GLU A 208 -72.79 -42.60 -26.46
CA GLU A 208 -72.11 -41.30 -26.44
C GLU A 208 -70.65 -41.42 -25.98
N SER A 209 -70.31 -42.43 -25.16
CA SER A 209 -68.93 -42.69 -24.69
C SER A 209 -67.96 -42.92 -25.85
N LYS A 210 -68.39 -43.55 -26.95
CA LYS A 210 -67.56 -43.73 -28.17
C LYS A 210 -67.16 -42.40 -28.82
N THR A 211 -67.97 -41.36 -28.65
CA THR A 211 -67.71 -40.02 -29.20
C THR A 211 -66.74 -39.24 -28.31
N VAL A 212 -66.85 -39.41 -26.99
CA VAL A 212 -65.91 -38.84 -26.00
C VAL A 212 -64.52 -39.48 -26.14
N GLU A 213 -64.46 -40.80 -26.29
CA GLU A 213 -63.20 -41.55 -26.47
C GLU A 213 -62.43 -41.11 -27.73
N LYS A 214 -63.14 -40.95 -28.86
CA LYS A 214 -62.54 -40.40 -30.10
C LYS A 214 -61.98 -38.98 -29.94
N LYS A 215 -62.58 -38.15 -29.08
CA LYS A 215 -62.12 -36.78 -28.80
C LYS A 215 -60.99 -36.73 -27.76
N SER A 216 -60.88 -37.72 -26.88
CA SER A 216 -59.82 -37.81 -25.85
C SER A 216 -58.45 -38.18 -26.45
N ALA A 217 -58.40 -39.04 -27.47
CA ALA A 217 -57.15 -39.46 -28.11
C ALA A 217 -56.18 -38.29 -28.50
N PRO A 218 -56.62 -37.22 -29.18
CA PRO A 218 -55.75 -36.07 -29.46
C PRO A 218 -55.39 -35.27 -28.20
N MET A 219 -56.26 -35.19 -27.19
CA MET A 219 -55.96 -34.55 -25.90
C MET A 219 -54.84 -35.30 -25.16
N HIS A 220 -54.93 -36.62 -25.04
CA HIS A 220 -53.86 -37.44 -24.45
C HIS A 220 -52.54 -37.33 -25.20
N LYS A 221 -52.57 -37.28 -26.54
CA LYS A 221 -51.35 -37.07 -27.34
C LYS A 221 -50.70 -35.72 -27.01
N ASN A 222 -51.50 -34.67 -26.85
CA ASN A 222 -51.01 -33.35 -26.47
C ASN A 222 -50.47 -33.33 -25.03
N GLU A 223 -51.18 -33.92 -24.07
CA GLU A 223 -50.74 -34.01 -22.67
C GLU A 223 -49.43 -34.78 -22.53
N ARG A 224 -49.27 -35.91 -23.24
CA ARG A 224 -48.01 -36.69 -23.26
C ARG A 224 -46.86 -35.85 -23.82
N LYS A 225 -47.12 -35.07 -24.88
CA LYS A 225 -46.11 -34.18 -25.46
C LYS A 225 -45.66 -33.12 -24.43
N ILE A 226 -46.62 -32.43 -23.82
CA ILE A 226 -46.34 -31.40 -22.81
C ILE A 226 -45.61 -32.01 -21.60
N HIS A 227 -46.06 -33.18 -21.12
CA HIS A 227 -45.39 -33.89 -20.02
C HIS A 227 -43.94 -34.23 -20.33
N THR A 228 -43.69 -34.74 -21.54
CA THR A 228 -42.34 -35.08 -21.98
C THR A 228 -41.45 -33.84 -22.01
N GLN A 229 -41.95 -32.72 -22.55
CA GLN A 229 -41.23 -31.45 -22.56
C GLN A 229 -40.93 -30.93 -21.15
N GLN A 230 -41.92 -30.95 -20.25
CA GLN A 230 -41.74 -30.51 -18.86
C GLN A 230 -40.76 -31.40 -18.09
N LYS A 231 -40.78 -32.72 -18.34
CA LYS A 231 -39.84 -33.68 -17.75
C LYS A 231 -38.41 -33.42 -18.21
N GLU A 232 -38.19 -33.19 -19.50
CA GLU A 232 -36.87 -32.86 -20.05
C GLU A 232 -36.35 -31.54 -19.48
N LEU A 233 -37.20 -30.50 -19.45
CA LEU A 233 -36.86 -29.21 -18.88
C LEU A 233 -36.49 -29.33 -17.39
N HIS A 234 -37.30 -30.05 -16.61
CA HIS A 234 -37.03 -30.27 -15.19
C HIS A 234 -35.68 -30.96 -14.98
N HIS A 235 -35.33 -31.96 -15.79
CA HIS A 235 -34.05 -32.65 -15.67
C HIS A 235 -32.86 -31.73 -15.99
N LYS A 236 -33.00 -30.87 -17.01
CA LYS A 236 -31.99 -29.85 -17.35
C LYS A 236 -31.79 -28.86 -16.20
N ILE A 237 -32.88 -28.29 -15.69
CA ILE A 237 -32.87 -27.37 -14.55
C ILE A 237 -32.22 -28.02 -13.33
N LYS A 238 -32.65 -29.23 -12.97
CA LYS A 238 -32.12 -29.99 -11.82
C LYS A 238 -30.61 -30.21 -11.92
N THR A 239 -30.14 -30.65 -13.10
CA THR A 239 -28.71 -30.91 -13.33
C THR A 239 -27.88 -29.64 -13.22
N HIS A 240 -28.38 -28.54 -13.79
CA HIS A 240 -27.70 -27.26 -13.73
C HIS A 240 -27.67 -26.69 -12.30
N HIS A 241 -28.80 -26.76 -11.59
CA HIS A 241 -28.93 -26.32 -10.20
C HIS A 241 -27.91 -26.99 -9.28
N PHE A 242 -27.80 -28.32 -9.32
CA PHE A 242 -26.84 -29.02 -8.44
C PHE A 242 -25.39 -28.64 -8.73
N LYS A 243 -25.02 -28.44 -10.00
CA LYS A 243 -23.66 -28.00 -10.35
C LYS A 243 -23.35 -26.62 -9.77
N ILE A 244 -24.26 -25.65 -9.94
CA ILE A 244 -24.06 -24.29 -9.42
C ILE A 244 -23.98 -24.31 -7.88
N MET A 245 -24.92 -24.98 -7.20
CA MET A 245 -24.92 -25.04 -5.75
C MET A 245 -23.66 -25.69 -5.18
N ALA A 246 -23.12 -26.72 -5.85
CA ALA A 246 -21.85 -27.32 -5.46
C ALA A 246 -20.67 -26.33 -5.56
N MET A 247 -20.59 -25.57 -6.65
CA MET A 247 -19.54 -24.55 -6.84
C MET A 247 -19.64 -23.41 -5.83
N ILE A 248 -20.85 -22.92 -5.55
CA ILE A 248 -21.09 -21.87 -4.55
C ILE A 248 -20.71 -22.37 -3.16
N ASN A 249 -21.12 -23.58 -2.78
CA ASN A 249 -20.79 -24.16 -1.48
C ASN A 249 -19.28 -24.37 -1.31
N MET A 250 -18.58 -24.75 -2.39
CA MET A 250 -17.12 -24.86 -2.38
C MET A 250 -16.48 -23.50 -2.14
N LEU A 251 -16.88 -22.48 -2.90
CA LEU A 251 -16.37 -21.12 -2.73
C LEU A 251 -16.65 -20.57 -1.32
N TYR A 252 -17.87 -20.76 -0.82
CA TYR A 252 -18.25 -20.37 0.53
C TYR A 252 -17.35 -21.02 1.58
N LYS A 253 -17.14 -22.33 1.48
CA LYS A 253 -16.26 -23.06 2.40
C LYS A 253 -14.83 -22.56 2.34
N GLU A 254 -14.27 -22.36 1.15
CA GLU A 254 -12.88 -21.88 1.02
C GLU A 254 -12.69 -20.50 1.65
N ILE A 255 -13.64 -19.57 1.47
CA ILE A 255 -13.56 -18.22 2.05
C ILE A 255 -13.76 -18.21 3.57
N HIS A 256 -14.48 -19.20 4.12
CA HIS A 256 -14.79 -19.29 5.55
C HIS A 256 -13.94 -20.32 6.31
N LYS A 257 -12.92 -20.89 5.69
CA LYS A 257 -11.88 -21.61 6.45
C LYS A 257 -11.18 -20.57 7.31
N ALA A 258 -11.20 -20.77 8.62
CA ALA A 258 -10.36 -20.00 9.53
C ALA A 258 -8.89 -20.30 9.19
N ASP A 259 -8.09 -19.24 9.06
CA ASP A 259 -6.63 -19.36 9.19
C ASP A 259 -6.27 -19.78 10.63
#